data_AF-A0A971ATM3-F1
#
_entry.id   AF-A0A971ATM3-F1
#
_cell.length_a   1.000
_cell.length_b   1.000
_cell.length_c   1.000
_cell.angle_alpha   90.00
_cell.angle_beta   90.00
_cell.angle_gamma   90.00
#
_symmetry.space_group_name_H-M   'P 1'
#
loop_
_entity.id
_entity.type
_entity.pdbx_description
1 polymer ?
#
loop_
_entity_poly.entity_id
_entity_poly.type
_entity_poly.pdbx_seq_one_letter_code
_entity_poly.pdbx_strand_id
1 'polypeptide(L)'
;EEIDRAIEQVNGRLSHPEQVKGWAILPGSLSVEGGHLTPNLKLKRQVVAQQFAAILDALYRGESGLGGALHIGRALREGAA
;
A
#
# COMPACT_ATOMS: atom_id res chain seq x y z
N GLU A 1 -1.71 8.51 12.05
CA GLU A 1 -2.09 9.93 12.04
C GLU A 1 -1.49 10.75 10.90
N GLU A 2 -0.16 10.95 10.82
CA GLU A 2 0.42 11.79 9.75
C GLU A 2 0.21 11.20 8.35
N ILE A 3 0.46 9.89 8.20
CA ILE A 3 0.23 9.17 6.94
C ILE A 3 -1.24 9.21 6.55
N ASP A 4 -2.14 8.99 7.51
CA ASP A 4 -3.59 9.01 7.26
C ASP A 4 -4.04 10.37 6.72
N ARG A 5 -3.58 11.47 7.33
CA ARG A 5 -3.83 12.84 6.84
C ARG A 5 -3.26 13.06 5.44
N ALA A 6 -2.06 12.57 5.14
CA ALA A 6 -1.47 12.68 3.81
C ALA A 6 -2.29 11.91 2.77
N ILE A 7 -2.78 10.71 3.11
CA ILE A 7 -3.66 9.91 2.24
C ILE A 7 -4.98 10.63 2.01
N GLU A 8 -5.60 11.21 3.03
CA GLU A 8 -6.82 12.02 2.89
C GLU A 8 -6.62 13.21 1.94
N GLN A 9 -5.53 13.96 2.10
CA GLN A 9 -5.20 15.09 1.23
C GLN A 9 -5.00 14.68 -0.23
N VAL A 10 -4.38 13.52 -0.48
CA VAL A 10 -4.21 12.98 -1.84
C VAL A 10 -5.55 12.51 -2.40
N ASN A 11 -6.32 11.74 -1.62
CA ASN A 11 -7.62 11.22 -2.05
C ASN A 11 -8.63 12.33 -2.35
N GLY A 12 -8.56 13.47 -1.67
CA GLY A 12 -9.39 14.64 -1.96
C GLY A 12 -9.16 15.26 -3.35
N ARG A 13 -8.08 14.87 -4.04
CA ARG A 13 -7.75 15.33 -5.42
C ARG A 13 -8.03 14.26 -6.48
N LEU A 14 -8.49 13.07 -6.08
CA LEU A 14 -8.66 11.91 -6.94
C LEU A 14 -10.15 11.56 -7.10
N SER A 15 -10.51 11.02 -8.26
CA SER A 15 -11.85 10.47 -8.44
C SER A 15 -12.05 9.22 -7.57
N HIS A 16 -13.31 8.88 -7.25
CA HIS A 16 -13.60 7.77 -6.35
C HIS A 16 -12.91 6.44 -6.70
N PRO A 17 -12.80 6.03 -8.00
CA PRO A 17 -12.07 4.82 -8.40
C PRO A 17 -10.55 4.89 -8.23
N GLU A 18 -9.95 6.09 -8.21
CA GLU A 18 -8.51 6.30 -8.12
C GLU A 18 -8.01 6.43 -6.67
N GLN A 19 -8.91 6.69 -5.73
CA GLN A 19 -8.57 6.87 -4.32
C GLN A 19 -7.91 5.63 -3.71
N VAL A 20 -6.88 5.88 -2.91
CA VAL A 20 -6.21 4.86 -2.09
C VAL A 20 -7.17 4.39 -0.99
N LYS A 21 -7.55 3.11 -1.03
CA LYS A 21 -8.46 2.49 -0.04
C LYS A 21 -7.73 1.82 1.14
N GLY A 22 -6.46 1.46 0.94
CA GLY A 22 -5.60 0.88 1.98
C GLY A 22 -4.13 1.00 1.60
N TRP A 23 -3.27 1.05 2.61
CA TRP A 23 -1.82 1.18 2.46
C TRP A 23 -1.10 0.36 3.52
N ALA A 24 0.13 -0.03 3.22
CA ALA A 24 1.01 -0.73 4.15
C ALA A 24 2.35 -0.03 4.24
N ILE A 25 2.92 0.03 5.45
CA ILE A 25 4.25 0.54 5.70
C ILE A 25 5.21 -0.64 5.74
N LEU A 26 6.14 -0.67 4.79
CA LEU A 26 7.14 -1.74 4.69
C LEU A 26 8.30 -1.47 5.66
N PRO A 27 8.95 -2.52 6.21
CA PRO A 27 10.14 -2.37 7.04
C PRO A 27 11.39 -1.92 6.27
N GLY A 28 11.32 -1.91 4.92
CA GLY A 28 12.42 -1.49 4.06
C GLY A 28 11.92 -0.93 2.73
N SER A 29 12.86 -0.41 1.93
CA SER A 29 12.57 0.24 0.65
C SER A 29 12.54 -0.76 -0.52
N LEU A 30 11.77 -0.44 -1.55
CA LEU A 30 11.90 -1.08 -2.85
C LEU A 30 13.19 -0.58 -3.53
N SER A 31 14.03 -1.51 -3.99
CA SER A 31 15.36 -1.22 -4.53
C SER A 31 15.70 -2.06 -5.77
N VAL A 32 16.73 -1.64 -6.49
CA VAL A 32 17.27 -2.39 -7.64
C VAL A 32 18.00 -3.64 -7.16
N GLU A 33 18.78 -3.52 -6.09
CA GLU A 33 19.56 -4.59 -5.45
C GLU A 33 18.64 -5.69 -4.91
N GLY A 34 17.50 -5.30 -4.31
CA GLY A 34 16.47 -6.24 -3.86
C GLY A 34 15.62 -6.82 -5.01
N GLY A 35 15.88 -6.43 -6.25
CA GLY A 35 15.19 -6.93 -7.44
C GLY A 35 13.79 -6.34 -7.67
N HIS A 36 13.32 -5.44 -6.81
CA HIS A 36 11.98 -4.83 -6.87
C HIS A 36 11.85 -3.82 -8.01
N LEU A 37 12.95 -3.15 -8.38
CA LEU A 37 13.00 -2.12 -9.41
C LEU A 37 13.87 -2.56 -10.60
N THR A 38 13.60 -2.01 -11.78
CA THR A 38 14.53 -2.06 -12.91
C THR A 38 15.72 -1.13 -12.65
N PRO A 39 16.84 -1.27 -13.39
CA PRO A 39 17.96 -0.33 -13.28
C PRO A 39 17.57 1.14 -13.52
N ASN A 40 16.48 1.37 -14.25
CA ASN A 40 15.91 2.71 -14.48
C ASN A 40 14.70 3.00 -13.57
N LEU A 41 14.69 2.46 -12.35
CA LEU A 41 13.75 2.70 -11.25
C LEU A 41 12.26 2.37 -11.52
N LYS A 42 11.96 1.58 -12.56
CA LYS A 42 10.58 1.13 -12.81
C LYS A 42 10.24 -0.05 -11.91
N LEU A 43 9.02 -0.06 -11.38
CA LEU A 43 8.53 -1.15 -10.53
C LEU A 43 8.40 -2.47 -11.30
N LYS A 44 9.05 -3.54 -10.82
CA LYS A 44 8.80 -4.92 -11.29
C LYS A 44 7.60 -5.51 -10.57
N ARG A 45 6.40 -5.14 -11.03
CA ARG A 45 5.12 -5.48 -10.37
C ARG A 45 4.98 -6.96 -9.99
N GLN A 46 5.35 -7.89 -10.87
CA GLN A 46 5.22 -9.33 -10.59
C GLN A 46 6.12 -9.78 -9.42
N VAL A 47 7.37 -9.32 -9.39
CA VAL A 47 8.33 -9.66 -8.32
C VAL A 47 7.84 -9.10 -6.98
N VAL A 48 7.41 -7.84 -6.97
CA VAL A 48 6.86 -7.18 -5.78
C VAL A 48 5.59 -7.88 -5.31
N ALA A 49 4.67 -8.23 -6.22
CA ALA A 49 3.45 -8.92 -5.86
C ALA A 49 3.71 -10.32 -5.25
N GLN A 50 4.72 -11.03 -5.72
CA GLN A 50 5.12 -12.33 -5.17
C GLN A 50 5.78 -12.18 -3.80
N GLN A 51 6.74 -11.27 -3.65
CA GLN A 51 7.48 -11.11 -2.39
C GLN A 51 6.63 -10.54 -1.25
N PHE A 52 5.68 -9.66 -1.57
CA PHE A 52 4.79 -9.03 -0.60
C PHE A 52 3.36 -9.57 -0.67
N ALA A 53 3.18 -10.80 -1.16
CA ALA A 53 1.86 -11.42 -1.35
C ALA A 53 1.01 -11.37 -0.07
N ALA A 54 1.59 -11.71 1.08
CA ALA A 54 0.88 -11.68 2.37
C ALA A 54 0.38 -10.27 2.76
N ILE A 55 1.18 -9.23 2.46
CA ILE A 55 0.78 -7.84 2.72
C ILE A 55 -0.34 -7.42 1.78
N LEU A 56 -0.21 -7.73 0.48
CA LEU A 56 -1.25 -7.42 -0.51
C LEU A 56 -2.57 -8.10 -0.15
N ASP A 57 -2.49 -9.37 0.24
CA ASP A 57 -3.62 -10.14 0.72
C ASP A 57 -4.30 -9.49 1.92
N ALA A 58 -3.54 -9.06 2.94
CA ALA A 58 -4.06 -8.34 4.09
C ALA A 58 -4.72 -7.00 3.69
N LEU A 59 -4.13 -6.28 2.72
CA LEU A 59 -4.70 -5.07 2.13
C LEU A 59 -6.00 -5.31 1.37
N TYR A 60 -6.19 -6.48 0.75
CA TYR A 60 -7.47 -6.80 0.12
C TYR A 60 -8.50 -7.33 1.14
N ARG A 61 -8.09 -8.12 2.14
CA ARG A 61 -9.02 -8.80 3.06
C ARG A 61 -9.56 -7.96 4.21
N GLY A 62 -8.89 -6.87 4.59
CA GLY A 62 -9.30 -6.09 5.78
C GLY A 62 -8.44 -6.34 7.00
N GLU A 63 -7.40 -7.16 6.88
CA GLU A 63 -6.70 -7.73 8.04
C GLU A 63 -5.53 -6.83 8.46
N SER A 64 -5.47 -6.48 9.74
CA SER A 64 -4.44 -5.58 10.30
C SER A 64 -3.24 -6.30 10.91
N GLY A 65 -3.14 -7.62 10.76
CA GLY A 65 -2.03 -8.40 11.28
C GLY A 65 -1.79 -9.62 10.43
N LEU A 66 -0.52 -10.04 10.33
CA LEU A 66 0.01 -11.17 9.54
C LEU A 66 0.44 -10.79 8.12
N GLY A 67 1.61 -10.16 7.99
CA GLY A 67 2.18 -9.94 6.65
C GLY A 67 3.61 -9.39 6.58
N GLY A 68 4.25 -9.02 7.69
CA GLY A 68 5.59 -8.41 7.65
C GLY A 68 5.60 -6.91 7.32
N ALA A 69 4.43 -6.28 7.21
CA ALA A 69 4.30 -4.82 7.24
C ALA A 69 4.45 -4.30 8.68
N LEU A 70 5.05 -3.11 8.83
CA LEU A 70 5.11 -2.38 10.10
C LEU A 70 3.74 -1.83 10.51
N HIS A 71 2.91 -1.49 9.53
CA HIS A 71 1.57 -0.96 9.74
C HIS A 71 0.70 -1.20 8.50
N ILE A 72 -0.60 -1.44 8.70
CA ILE A 72 -1.60 -1.49 7.63
C ILE A 72 -2.69 -0.50 7.99
N GLY A 73 -2.88 0.50 7.13
CA GLY A 73 -3.90 1.53 7.27
C GLY A 73 -4.99 1.42 6.21
N ARG A 74 -6.13 2.04 6.49
CA ARG A 74 -7.36 2.01 5.67
C ARG A 74 -7.92 3.42 5.57
N ALA A 75 -8.35 3.80 4.37
CA ALA A 75 -9.13 5.02 4.22
C ALA A 75 -10.51 4.78 4.84
N LEU A 76 -11.00 5.74 5.62
CA LEU A 76 -12.36 5.71 6.13
C LEU A 76 -13.32 5.64 4.93
N ARG A 77 -14.25 4.68 4.95
CA ARG A 77 -15.32 4.63 3.95
C ARG A 77 -16.32 5.73 4.29
N GLU A 78 -16.42 6.75 3.45
CA GLU A 78 -17.65 7.55 3.40
C GLU A 78 -18.80 6.61 2.99
N GLY A 79 -19.75 6.35 3.90
CA GLY A 79 -20.93 5.52 3.62
C GLY A 79 -21.08 4.25 4.47
N ALA A 80 -20.62 4.24 5.72
CA ALA A 80 -21.18 3.35 6.75
C ALA A 80 -22.23 4.12 7.57
N ALA A 81 -23.37 4.41 6.95
CA ALA A 81 -24.60 4.87 7.58
C ALA A 81 -25.78 4.30 6.78
#